data_AF-A0A5C3MFN9-F1
#
_entry.id   AF-A0A5C3MFN9-F1
#
_cell.length_a   1.000
_cell.length_b   1.000
_cell.length_c   1.000
_cell.angle_alpha   90.00
_cell.angle_beta   90.00
_cell.angle_gamma   90.00
#
_symmetry.space_group_name_H-M   'P 1'
#
loop_
_entity.id
_entity.type
_entity.pdbx_description
1 polymer ?
#
loop_
_entity_poly.entity_id
_entity_poly.type
_entity_poly.pdbx_seq_one_letter_code
_entity_poly.pdbx_strand_id
1 'polypeptide(L)'
;MLWTPVCRSAQANVTQSLQNLLPKSLPPSLAKRPGNLYEVLSRTPTGGVGNRVYQLRWESKGIPDSYWEVTRTKFKCEGRHGKAWGVLYWKGRRVSEIEERIRGGLKYTWAEGRPRLPEANKNVRA
;
A
#
# COMPACT_ATOMS: atom_id res chain seq x y z
N MET A 1 42.67 -48.78 4.39
CA MET A 1 41.86 -47.81 3.63
C MET A 1 40.47 -47.78 4.24
N LEU A 2 40.20 -46.82 5.13
CA LEU A 2 38.90 -46.69 5.80
C LEU A 2 38.20 -45.47 5.22
N TRP A 3 37.15 -45.70 4.42
CA TRP A 3 36.26 -44.65 3.92
C TRP A 3 35.10 -44.51 4.90
N THR A 4 35.11 -43.43 5.68
CA THR A 4 33.93 -43.00 6.44
C THR A 4 33.06 -42.12 5.55
N PRO A 5 31.77 -42.43 5.35
CA PRO A 5 30.88 -41.54 4.63
C PRO A 5 30.57 -40.35 5.54
N VAL A 6 30.87 -39.15 5.07
CA VAL A 6 30.41 -37.91 5.67
C VAL A 6 28.88 -37.89 5.53
N CYS A 7 28.17 -38.04 6.65
CA CYS A 7 26.73 -37.77 6.71
C CYS A 7 26.50 -36.29 6.38
N ARG A 8 26.08 -36.03 5.14
CA ARG A 8 25.68 -34.70 4.69
C ARG A 8 24.40 -34.34 5.44
N SER A 9 24.49 -33.50 6.47
CA SER A 9 23.32 -32.99 7.17
C SER A 9 22.45 -32.23 6.16
N ALA A 10 21.18 -32.63 6.06
CA ALA A 10 20.20 -31.90 5.28
C ALA A 10 19.99 -30.55 5.96
N GLN A 11 20.50 -29.47 5.35
CA GLN A 11 20.20 -28.13 5.81
C GLN A 11 18.68 -27.94 5.72
N ALA A 12 18.02 -27.82 6.87
CA ALA A 12 16.62 -27.49 6.92
C ALA A 12 16.42 -26.15 6.21
N ASN A 13 15.65 -26.16 5.12
CA ASN A 13 15.43 -24.97 4.33
C ASN A 13 14.42 -24.08 5.08
N VAL A 14 14.95 -23.22 5.95
CA VAL A 14 14.18 -22.33 6.84
C VAL A 14 13.12 -21.53 6.05
N THR A 15 13.45 -21.12 4.83
CA THR A 15 12.53 -20.42 3.93
C THR A 15 11.31 -21.27 3.58
N GLN A 16 11.50 -22.56 3.28
CA GLN A 16 10.40 -23.47 2.97
C GLN A 16 9.52 -23.73 4.20
N SER A 17 10.15 -23.91 5.37
CA SER A 17 9.42 -24.07 6.64
C SER A 17 8.60 -22.82 6.98
N LEU A 18 9.14 -21.62 6.78
CA LEU A 18 8.43 -20.36 6.97
C LEU A 18 7.27 -20.19 5.98
N GLN A 19 7.46 -20.53 4.71
CA GLN A 19 6.38 -20.49 3.71
C GLN A 19 5.23 -21.44 4.07
N ASN A 20 5.54 -22.61 4.62
CA ASN A 20 4.54 -23.59 5.06
C ASN A 20 3.74 -23.11 6.28
N LEU A 21 4.29 -22.19 7.09
CA LEU A 21 3.61 -21.60 8.25
C LEU A 21 2.73 -20.40 7.87
N LEU A 22 2.98 -19.77 6.71
CA LEU A 22 2.19 -18.65 6.24
C LEU A 22 0.87 -19.12 5.60
N PRO A 23 -0.26 -18.45 5.86
CA PRO A 23 -1.50 -18.79 5.19
C PRO A 23 -1.37 -18.57 3.68
N LYS A 24 -1.86 -19.54 2.89
CA LYS A 24 -1.80 -19.51 1.41
C LYS A 24 -2.47 -18.27 0.81
N SER A 25 -3.45 -17.71 1.50
CA SER A 25 -4.11 -16.45 1.16
C SER A 25 -3.98 -15.48 2.33
N LEU A 26 -3.58 -14.23 2.04
CA LEU A 26 -3.58 -13.18 3.04
C LEU A 26 -5.01 -12.95 3.55
N PRO A 27 -5.23 -12.84 4.86
CA PRO A 27 -6.55 -12.55 5.39
C PRO A 27 -7.04 -11.19 4.86
N PRO A 28 -8.37 -10.99 4.70
CA PRO A 28 -8.95 -9.78 4.10
C PRO A 28 -8.57 -8.46 4.80
N SER A 29 -8.13 -8.54 6.06
CA SER A 29 -7.62 -7.43 6.87
C SER A 29 -6.24 -6.94 6.42
N LEU A 30 -5.39 -7.84 5.92
CA LEU A 30 -4.02 -7.57 5.45
C LEU A 30 -3.94 -7.37 3.93
N ALA A 31 -4.98 -7.74 3.19
CA ALA A 31 -5.05 -7.50 1.76
C ALA A 31 -5.04 -5.99 1.42
N LYS A 32 -4.14 -5.58 0.53
CA LYS A 32 -4.06 -4.21 0.00
C LYS A 32 -5.19 -3.94 -0.99
N ARG A 33 -6.41 -3.78 -0.47
CA ARG A 33 -7.60 -3.46 -1.28
C ARG A 33 -7.90 -1.96 -1.25
N PRO A 34 -8.37 -1.38 -2.37
CA PRO A 34 -8.89 -0.03 -2.36
C PRO A 34 -10.12 0.07 -1.45
N GLY A 35 -10.39 1.26 -0.92
CA GLY A 35 -11.50 1.49 0.00
C GLY A 35 -11.67 2.97 0.33
N ASN A 36 -12.41 3.29 1.38
CA ASN A 36 -12.42 4.67 1.86
C ASN A 36 -11.04 5.03 2.46
N LEU A 37 -10.75 6.32 2.59
CA LEU A 37 -9.44 6.79 3.07
C LEU A 37 -9.08 6.20 4.44
N TYR A 38 -10.04 6.18 5.37
CA TYR A 38 -9.77 5.77 6.74
C TYR A 38 -9.55 4.27 6.85
N GLU A 39 -10.32 3.47 6.12
CA GLU A 39 -10.16 2.02 6.04
C GLU A 39 -8.81 1.61 5.43
N VAL A 40 -8.33 2.37 4.44
CA VAL A 40 -7.02 2.13 3.85
C VAL A 40 -5.92 2.43 4.87
N LEU A 41 -6.02 3.57 5.56
CA LEU A 41 -5.01 3.98 6.54
C LEU A 41 -5.05 3.13 7.82
N SER A 42 -6.22 2.70 8.27
CA SER A 42 -6.39 1.93 9.52
C SER A 42 -5.84 0.50 9.44
N ARG A 43 -5.61 -0.02 8.22
CA ARG A 43 -4.96 -1.33 8.02
C ARG A 43 -3.45 -1.30 8.20
N THR A 44 -2.87 -0.11 8.27
CA THR A 44 -1.41 0.05 8.40
C THR A 44 -1.05 0.26 9.88
N PRO A 45 0.10 -0.28 10.33
CA PRO A 45 0.47 -0.28 11.75
C PRO A 45 0.66 1.13 12.33
N THR A 46 1.06 2.10 11.50
CA THR A 46 1.28 3.51 11.90
C THR A 46 0.04 4.38 11.71
N GLY A 47 -1.13 3.79 11.43
CA GLY A 47 -2.32 4.57 11.08
C GLY A 47 -2.15 5.39 9.81
N GLY A 48 -1.26 4.96 8.93
CA GLY A 48 -0.99 5.52 7.62
C GLY A 48 -0.03 6.70 7.62
N VAL A 49 0.54 7.06 8.77
CA VAL A 49 1.55 8.13 8.84
C VAL A 49 2.80 7.74 8.06
N GLY A 50 3.24 8.62 7.17
CA GLY A 50 4.34 8.41 6.22
C GLY A 50 3.92 7.71 4.92
N ASN A 51 2.70 7.18 4.85
CA ASN A 51 2.24 6.48 3.66
C ASN A 51 1.71 7.47 2.62
N ARG A 52 1.92 7.11 1.36
CA ARG A 52 1.36 7.84 0.22
C ARG A 52 0.03 7.22 -0.15
N VAL A 53 -0.98 8.05 -0.37
CA VAL A 53 -2.31 7.60 -0.79
C VAL A 53 -2.84 8.46 -1.92
N TYR A 54 -3.58 7.86 -2.83
CA TYR A 54 -4.16 8.57 -3.97
C TYR A 54 -5.61 8.15 -4.19
N GLN A 55 -6.36 9.01 -4.89
CA GLN A 55 -7.72 8.69 -5.31
C GLN A 55 -7.66 7.89 -6.61
N LEU A 56 -8.36 6.76 -6.69
CA LEU A 56 -8.39 5.94 -7.91
C LEU A 56 -8.90 6.74 -9.13
N ARG A 57 -9.78 7.72 -8.92
CA ARG A 57 -10.25 8.60 -10.01
C ARG A 57 -9.12 9.37 -10.68
N TRP A 58 -8.01 9.63 -9.99
CA TRP A 58 -6.87 10.34 -10.56
C TRP A 58 -6.11 9.44 -11.53
N GLU A 59 -6.04 8.14 -11.22
CA GLU A 59 -5.53 7.11 -12.13
C GLU A 59 -6.41 7.01 -13.38
N SER A 60 -7.75 6.92 -13.21
CA SER A 60 -8.69 6.89 -14.35
C SER A 60 -8.63 8.16 -15.23
N LYS A 61 -8.24 9.29 -14.66
CA LYS A 61 -8.08 10.57 -15.39
C LYS A 61 -6.68 10.74 -16.00
N GLY A 62 -5.79 9.76 -15.85
CA GLY A 62 -4.42 9.86 -16.32
C GLY A 62 -3.65 11.02 -15.68
N ILE A 63 -3.88 11.27 -14.39
CA ILE A 63 -3.14 12.28 -13.63
C ILE A 63 -2.05 11.56 -12.83
N PRO A 64 -0.82 11.45 -13.38
CA PRO A 64 0.28 10.78 -12.70
C PRO A 64 0.79 11.58 -11.51
N ASP A 65 1.50 10.90 -10.61
CA ASP A 65 2.26 11.51 -9.51
C ASP A 65 1.46 12.50 -8.65
N SER A 66 0.14 12.29 -8.56
CA SER A 66 -0.75 13.00 -7.66
C SER A 66 -1.11 12.11 -6.48
N TYR A 67 -0.65 12.46 -5.29
CA TYR A 67 -0.89 11.70 -4.07
C TYR A 67 -0.84 12.63 -2.86
N TRP A 68 -1.43 12.17 -1.76
CA TRP A 68 -1.26 12.75 -0.45
C TRP A 68 -0.21 11.96 0.32
N GLU A 69 0.72 12.66 0.95
CA GLU A 69 1.62 12.11 1.96
C GLU A 69 0.98 12.34 3.32
N VAL A 70 0.58 11.27 3.99
CA VAL A 70 -0.19 11.37 5.23
C VAL A 70 0.74 11.65 6.40
N THR A 71 0.47 12.73 7.13
CA THR A 71 1.27 13.15 8.28
C THR A 71 0.62 12.76 9.60
N ARG A 72 -0.72 12.76 9.65
CA ARG A 72 -1.46 12.56 10.90
C ARG A 72 -2.84 12.01 10.63
N THR A 73 -3.30 11.13 11.50
CA THR A 73 -4.63 10.51 11.43
C THR A 73 -5.31 10.48 12.80
N LYS A 74 -6.63 10.62 12.80
CA LYS A 74 -7.49 10.42 13.97
C LYS A 74 -8.69 9.58 13.54
N PHE A 75 -8.67 8.31 13.87
CA PHE A 75 -9.73 7.36 13.52
C PHE A 75 -10.88 7.39 14.53
N LYS A 76 -12.05 6.97 14.05
CA LYS A 76 -13.27 6.70 14.83
C LYS A 76 -13.96 5.48 14.23
N CYS A 77 -14.89 4.86 14.96
CA CYS A 77 -15.69 3.73 14.47
C CYS A 77 -14.80 2.63 13.86
N GLU A 78 -13.76 2.21 14.58
CA GLU A 78 -12.84 1.14 14.17
C GLU A 78 -12.12 1.41 12.84
N GLY A 79 -11.80 2.68 12.56
CA GLY A 79 -11.09 3.04 11.33
C GLY A 79 -11.98 3.21 10.11
N ARG A 80 -13.30 3.05 10.23
CA ARG A 80 -14.24 3.34 9.13
C ARG A 80 -14.44 4.85 8.90
N HIS A 81 -14.21 5.65 9.94
CA HIS A 81 -14.39 7.09 9.92
C HIS A 81 -13.20 7.79 10.56
N GLY A 82 -13.07 9.11 10.35
CA GLY A 82 -12.02 9.86 11.02
C GLY A 82 -11.75 11.23 10.43
N LYS A 83 -10.54 11.71 10.70
CA LYS A 83 -9.90 12.86 10.08
C LYS A 83 -8.47 12.46 9.74
N ALA A 84 -8.01 12.86 8.56
CA ALA A 84 -6.64 12.67 8.13
C ALA A 84 -6.08 14.01 7.66
N TRP A 85 -4.78 14.19 7.89
CA TRP A 85 -4.00 15.34 7.44
C TRP A 85 -2.81 14.84 6.64
N GLY A 86 -2.36 15.65 5.71
CA GLY A 86 -1.22 15.33 4.88
C GLY A 86 -0.80 16.47 3.99
N VAL A 87 0.27 16.23 3.24
CA VAL A 87 0.81 17.14 2.25
C VAL A 87 0.37 16.67 0.86
N LEU A 88 -0.22 17.58 0.07
CA LEU A 88 -0.61 17.27 -1.30
C LEU A 88 0.59 17.38 -2.23
N TYR A 89 0.84 16.31 -2.97
CA TYR A 89 1.65 16.31 -4.18
C TYR A 89 0.72 16.22 -5.38
N TRP A 90 0.89 17.14 -6.33
CA TRP A 90 0.09 17.20 -7.54
C TRP A 90 1.01 17.18 -8.75
N LYS A 91 0.88 16.17 -9.61
CA LYS A 91 1.73 15.99 -10.80
C LYS A 91 3.23 16.11 -10.46
N GLY A 92 3.64 15.46 -9.36
CA GLY A 92 5.03 15.47 -8.88
C GLY A 92 5.48 16.73 -8.15
N ARG A 93 4.65 17.77 -8.03
CA ARG A 93 4.98 19.00 -7.29
C ARG A 93 4.31 19.02 -5.94
N ARG A 94 5.05 19.40 -4.90
CA ARG A 94 4.47 19.69 -3.58
C ARG A 94 3.62 20.97 -3.70
N VAL A 95 2.32 20.85 -3.45
CA VAL A 95 1.37 21.97 -3.51
C VAL A 95 1.16 22.56 -2.12
N SER A 96 1.02 21.72 -1.12
CA SER A 96 0.83 22.16 0.27
C SER A 96 2.17 22.34 0.96
N GLU A 97 2.45 23.55 1.43
CA GLU A 97 3.64 23.83 2.24
C GLU A 97 3.47 23.25 3.64
N ILE A 98 2.27 23.36 4.21
CA ILE A 98 1.89 22.86 5.54
C ILE A 98 1.00 21.63 5.38
N GLU A 99 0.91 20.79 6.40
CA GLU A 99 -0.09 19.71 6.41
C GLU A 99 -1.52 20.27 6.38
N GLU A 100 -2.32 19.75 5.46
CA GLU A 100 -3.71 20.14 5.27
C GLU A 100 -4.65 18.98 5.55
N ARG A 101 -5.90 19.29 5.90
CA ARG A 101 -6.92 18.26 6.11
C ARG A 101 -7.32 17.64 4.78
N ILE A 102 -7.12 16.34 4.64
CA ILE A 102 -7.52 15.57 3.45
C ILE A 102 -9.06 15.54 3.38
N ARG A 103 -9.60 16.08 2.29
CA ARG A 103 -11.05 16.14 2.03
C ARG A 103 -11.52 14.95 1.19
N GLY A 104 -12.80 14.62 1.29
CA GLY A 104 -13.40 13.54 0.50
C GLY A 104 -13.00 12.13 0.93
N GLY A 105 -12.54 11.94 2.17
CA GLY A 105 -12.08 10.65 2.68
C GLY A 105 -13.13 9.53 2.60
N LEU A 106 -14.41 9.84 2.83
CA LEU A 106 -15.53 8.89 2.69
C LEU A 106 -16.15 8.88 1.28
N LYS A 107 -15.88 9.91 0.48
CA LYS A 107 -16.56 10.12 -0.81
C LYS A 107 -15.91 9.32 -1.92
N TYR A 108 -14.59 9.26 -1.92
CA TYR A 108 -13.82 8.65 -3.00
C TYR A 108 -13.22 7.33 -2.56
N THR A 109 -12.91 6.49 -3.55
CA THR A 109 -12.10 5.31 -3.35
C THR A 109 -10.62 5.71 -3.39
N TRP A 110 -9.89 5.26 -2.38
CA TRP A 110 -8.48 5.52 -2.15
C TRP A 110 -7.67 4.22 -2.25
N ALA A 111 -6.40 4.35 -2.64
CA ALA A 111 -5.42 3.28 -2.62
C ALA A 111 -4.07 3.80 -2.07
N GLU A 112 -3.28 2.88 -1.56
CA GLU A 112 -1.90 3.13 -1.13
C GLU A 112 -0.95 3.22 -2.34
N GLY A 113 0.02 4.11 -2.27
CA GLY A 113 1.07 4.30 -3.28
C GLY A 113 0.88 5.58 -4.08
N ARG A 114 1.12 5.48 -5.39
CA ARG A 114 0.98 6.58 -6.36
C ARG A 114 0.14 6.08 -7.54
N PRO A 115 -0.64 6.96 -8.21
CA PRO A 115 -1.33 6.58 -9.43
C PRO A 115 -0.31 6.08 -10.44
N ARG A 116 -0.50 4.87 -10.98
CA ARG A 116 0.31 4.41 -12.11
C ARG A 116 -0.14 5.17 -13.34
N LEU A 117 0.80 5.53 -14.21
CA LEU A 117 0.43 5.88 -15.57
C LEU A 117 -0.26 4.67 -16.18
N PRO A 118 -1.35 4.84 -16.94
CA PRO A 118 -1.81 3.77 -17.80
C PRO A 118 -0.63 3.42 -18.70
N GLU A 119 -0.03 2.26 -18.49
CA GLU A 119 1.03 1.78 -19.36
C GLU A 119 0.42 1.74 -20.76
N ALA A 120 0.89 2.62 -21.64
CA ALA A 120 0.47 2.59 -23.04
C ALA A 120 0.71 1.17 -23.54
N ASN A 121 -0.36 0.48 -23.95
CA ASN A 121 -0.36 -0.90 -24.40
C ASN A 121 0.89 -1.19 -25.27
N LYS A 122 1.89 -1.86 -24.70
CA LYS A 122 3.08 -2.30 -25.45
C LYS A 122 2.80 -3.53 -26.34
N ASN A 123 1.53 -3.94 -26.45
CA ASN A 123 1.07 -5.08 -27.25
C ASN A 123 0.29 -4.65 -28.50
N VAL A 124 0.87 -3.73 -29.29
CA VAL A 124 0.47 -3.57 -30.70
C VAL A 124 1.74 -3.57 -31.54
N ARG A 125 2.15 -4.76 -31.95
CA ARG A 125 2.87 -5.06 -33.20
C ARG A 125 2.85 -6.57 -33.38
N ALA A 126 1.97 -6.99 -34.28
CA ALA A 126 2.02 -8.27 -34.98
C ALA A 126 3.22 -8.27 -35.95
#